data_AF-A0A7W1U606-F1
#
_entry.id   AF-A0A7W1U606-F1
#
_cell.length_a   1.000
_cell.length_b   1.000
_cell.length_c   1.000
_cell.angle_alpha   90.00
_cell.angle_beta   90.00
_cell.angle_gamma   90.00
#
_symmetry.space_group_name_H-M   'P 1'
#
loop_
_entity.id
_entity.type
_entity.pdbx_description
1 polymer ?
#
loop_
_entity_poly.entity_id
_entity_poly.type
_entity_poly.pdbx_seq_one_letter_code
_entity_poly.pdbx_strand_id
1 'polypeptide(L)'
;MIPTFFRPHLLALFISVALLWVNPSFAGSATWNLNPVDGNWNNASNWTPNTIPNGTNDVATFGISNKTAINVGINDPTETVSEIVFNPGASPYTITVPHVLDTVLYFAITGAGISNNSGTIQNLGAADYFATIFFTGEASAGSDTAILAGGRATGTLPGQVEFLDDATAGSATVTANHGVIMFNNHSTAANATLIAEAGPTNVGGEIEFRENSMGD
;
A
#
# COMPACT_ATOMS: atom_id res chain seq x y z
N MET A 1 78.50 -12.28 -34.02
CA MET A 1 77.21 -12.17 -34.74
C MET A 1 76.14 -12.62 -33.76
N ILE A 2 75.44 -11.69 -33.11
CA ILE A 2 74.40 -11.94 -32.11
C ILE A 2 73.14 -11.23 -32.61
N PRO A 3 71.98 -11.89 -32.80
CA PRO A 3 70.75 -11.20 -33.11
C PRO A 3 70.01 -10.79 -31.82
N THR A 4 69.71 -9.50 -31.73
CA THR A 4 68.83 -8.88 -30.74
C THR A 4 67.38 -9.20 -31.04
N PHE A 5 66.65 -9.81 -30.10
CA PHE A 5 65.20 -9.99 -30.19
C PHE A 5 64.46 -8.74 -29.70
N PHE A 6 63.66 -8.16 -30.59
CA PHE A 6 62.65 -7.13 -30.31
C PHE A 6 61.60 -7.67 -29.33
N ARG A 7 61.30 -6.93 -28.25
CA ARG A 7 60.12 -7.16 -27.40
C ARG A 7 58.98 -6.26 -27.87
N PRO A 8 57.81 -6.77 -28.26
CA PRO A 8 56.60 -5.95 -28.32
C PRO A 8 55.93 -5.92 -26.93
N HIS A 9 55.73 -4.72 -26.40
CA HIS A 9 54.88 -4.48 -25.23
C HIS A 9 53.42 -4.57 -25.67
N LEU A 10 52.72 -5.65 -25.27
CA LEU A 10 51.26 -5.71 -25.35
C LEU A 10 50.68 -4.89 -24.19
N LEU A 11 50.01 -3.79 -24.51
CA LEU A 11 49.20 -3.02 -23.58
C LEU A 11 47.85 -3.75 -23.41
N ALA A 12 47.64 -4.39 -22.26
CA ALA A 12 46.37 -5.05 -21.95
C ALA A 12 45.34 -4.03 -21.48
N LEU A 13 44.36 -3.73 -22.33
CA LEU A 13 43.17 -2.95 -21.98
C LEU A 13 42.21 -3.84 -21.18
N PHE A 14 42.12 -3.65 -19.88
CA PHE A 14 41.07 -4.26 -19.06
C PHE A 14 39.76 -3.50 -19.28
N ILE A 15 38.87 -4.06 -20.11
CA ILE A 15 37.46 -3.63 -20.15
C ILE A 15 36.77 -4.32 -18.98
N SER A 16 36.62 -3.59 -17.87
CA SER A 16 35.74 -3.98 -16.77
C SER A 16 34.28 -3.81 -17.22
N VAL A 17 33.66 -4.91 -17.65
CA VAL A 17 32.21 -4.97 -17.85
C VAL A 17 31.56 -4.97 -16.46
N ALA A 18 31.03 -3.82 -16.04
CA ALA A 18 30.13 -3.78 -14.90
C ALA A 18 28.81 -4.43 -15.33
N LEU A 19 28.60 -5.70 -14.96
CA LEU A 19 27.27 -6.30 -15.00
C LEU A 19 26.40 -5.52 -14.01
N LEU A 20 25.53 -4.65 -14.52
CA LEU A 20 24.43 -4.11 -13.74
C LEU A 20 23.48 -5.27 -13.48
N TRP A 21 23.50 -5.78 -12.25
CA TRP A 21 22.53 -6.77 -11.79
C TRP A 21 21.18 -6.06 -11.67
N VAL A 22 20.38 -6.12 -12.73
CA VAL A 22 18.94 -5.87 -12.61
C VAL A 22 18.40 -7.07 -11.84
N ASN A 23 18.14 -6.90 -10.54
CA ASN A 23 17.39 -7.90 -9.78
C ASN A 23 15.92 -7.71 -10.16
N PRO A 24 15.31 -8.60 -10.96
CA PRO A 24 13.86 -8.56 -11.11
C PRO A 24 13.23 -8.72 -9.73
N SER A 25 12.43 -7.75 -9.30
CA SER A 25 11.63 -7.89 -8.08
C SER A 25 10.48 -8.85 -8.39
N PHE A 26 10.48 -10.00 -7.73
CA PHE A 26 9.32 -10.89 -7.77
C PHE A 26 8.30 -10.42 -6.73
N ALA A 27 7.01 -10.56 -7.08
CA ALA A 27 5.95 -10.50 -6.10
C ALA A 27 6.16 -11.62 -5.07
N GLY A 28 6.02 -11.28 -3.80
CA GLY A 28 6.17 -12.22 -2.70
C GLY A 28 6.00 -11.55 -1.35
N SER A 29 5.41 -12.28 -0.42
CA SER A 29 5.30 -11.90 1.00
C SER A 29 6.64 -11.43 1.57
N ALA A 30 6.63 -10.30 2.27
CA ALA A 30 7.84 -9.69 2.80
C ALA A 30 7.58 -8.80 4.02
N THR A 31 8.65 -8.49 4.74
CA THR A 31 8.63 -7.60 5.91
C THR A 31 9.28 -6.26 5.61
N TRP A 32 8.61 -5.16 5.95
CA TRP A 32 9.16 -3.81 5.80
C TRP A 32 10.38 -3.62 6.70
N ASN A 33 11.46 -3.09 6.13
CA ASN A 33 12.75 -3.02 6.81
C ASN A 33 12.73 -2.06 8.00
N LEU A 34 13.61 -2.31 8.98
CA LEU A 34 13.87 -1.37 10.09
C LEU A 34 14.40 -0.02 9.55
N ASN A 35 15.23 -0.07 8.50
CA ASN A 35 15.81 1.09 7.82
C ASN A 35 15.63 0.94 6.30
N PRO A 36 14.43 1.16 5.76
CA PRO A 36 14.20 1.13 4.32
C PRO A 36 14.88 2.34 3.66
N VAL A 37 15.19 2.19 2.37
CA VAL A 37 15.85 3.23 1.56
C VAL A 37 14.94 4.46 1.43
N ASP A 38 13.65 4.22 1.19
CA ASP A 38 12.64 5.25 1.01
C ASP A 38 11.26 4.75 1.48
N GLY A 39 10.22 5.53 1.19
CA GLY A 39 8.84 5.23 1.60
C GLY A 39 8.01 4.61 0.49
N ASN A 40 8.64 4.06 -0.56
CA ASN A 40 7.93 3.47 -1.67
C ASN A 40 7.67 1.98 -1.40
N TRP A 41 6.39 1.58 -1.35
CA TRP A 41 5.99 0.17 -1.27
C TRP A 41 6.60 -0.66 -2.39
N ASN A 42 6.67 -0.10 -3.60
CA ASN A 42 7.14 -0.79 -4.80
C ASN A 42 8.66 -0.87 -4.94
N ASN A 43 9.43 -0.34 -3.97
CA ASN A 43 10.87 -0.51 -3.95
C ASN A 43 11.23 -1.76 -3.14
N ALA A 44 11.56 -2.85 -3.84
CA ALA A 44 11.92 -4.13 -3.23
C ALA A 44 13.04 -4.01 -2.17
N SER A 45 13.94 -3.03 -2.30
CA SER A 45 15.04 -2.80 -1.34
C SER A 45 14.54 -2.34 0.04
N ASN A 46 13.26 -1.96 0.16
CA ASN A 46 12.62 -1.62 1.43
C ASN A 46 12.06 -2.83 2.17
N TRP A 47 12.11 -4.02 1.56
CA TRP A 47 11.54 -5.25 2.08
C TRP A 47 12.60 -6.33 2.34
N THR A 48 12.32 -7.23 3.28
CA THR A 48 13.08 -8.46 3.52
C THR A 48 12.12 -9.67 3.54
N PRO A 49 12.32 -10.70 2.69
CA PRO A 49 13.29 -10.73 1.59
C PRO A 49 13.05 -9.60 0.58
N ASN A 50 14.02 -9.37 -0.32
CA ASN A 50 13.97 -8.31 -1.34
C ASN A 50 12.96 -8.64 -2.45
N THR A 51 11.69 -8.73 -2.07
CA THR A 51 10.49 -8.97 -2.87
C THR A 51 9.47 -7.89 -2.53
N ILE A 52 8.46 -7.70 -3.37
CA ILE A 52 7.39 -6.72 -3.13
C ILE A 52 6.13 -7.52 -2.84
N PRO A 53 5.43 -7.31 -1.71
CA PRO A 53 4.11 -7.89 -1.52
C PRO A 53 3.14 -7.30 -2.56
N ASN A 54 2.85 -8.06 -3.62
CA ASN A 54 1.97 -7.67 -4.71
C ASN A 54 1.35 -8.92 -5.37
N GLY A 55 0.51 -9.62 -4.62
CA GLY A 55 -0.20 -10.81 -5.06
C GLY A 55 -1.32 -11.19 -4.09
N THR A 56 -2.35 -11.88 -4.59
CA THR A 56 -3.53 -12.28 -3.80
C THR A 56 -3.23 -13.25 -2.66
N ASN A 57 -2.02 -13.80 -2.61
CA ASN A 57 -1.54 -14.67 -1.52
C ASN A 57 -0.40 -14.02 -0.71
N ASP A 58 -0.01 -12.78 -1.03
CA ASP A 58 1.11 -12.13 -0.39
C ASP A 58 0.71 -11.46 0.93
N VAL A 59 1.60 -11.56 1.91
CA VAL A 59 1.48 -10.93 3.21
C VAL A 59 2.52 -9.83 3.34
N ALA A 60 2.08 -8.61 3.59
CA ALA A 60 2.94 -7.48 3.92
C ALA A 60 3.05 -7.36 5.45
N THR A 61 4.26 -7.57 5.97
CA THR A 61 4.51 -7.59 7.43
C THR A 61 5.24 -6.34 7.89
N PHE A 62 4.80 -5.76 9.01
CA PHE A 62 5.34 -4.53 9.57
C PHE A 62 5.79 -4.73 11.01
N GLY A 63 7.03 -4.34 11.29
CA GLY A 63 7.63 -4.34 12.64
C GLY A 63 8.02 -2.93 13.09
N ILE A 64 9.07 -2.81 13.89
CA ILE A 64 9.68 -1.51 14.18
C ILE A 64 10.39 -1.01 12.92
N SER A 65 10.15 0.24 12.54
CA SER A 65 10.85 0.92 11.45
C SER A 65 11.12 2.39 11.75
N ASN A 66 12.24 2.89 11.24
CA ASN A 66 12.59 4.31 11.21
C ASN A 66 11.89 5.07 10.08
N LYS A 67 11.14 4.37 9.22
CA LYS A 67 10.33 4.99 8.18
C LYS A 67 8.95 4.35 8.10
N THR A 68 7.98 5.12 8.56
CA THR A 68 6.61 4.66 8.80
C THR A 68 5.59 5.30 7.86
N ALA A 69 5.98 6.35 7.13
CA ALA A 69 5.20 6.91 6.04
C ALA A 69 5.52 6.16 4.73
N ILE A 70 4.53 5.45 4.21
CA ILE A 70 4.66 4.55 3.05
C ILE A 70 3.64 4.96 2.00
N ASN A 71 4.06 4.97 0.74
CA ASN A 71 3.20 5.21 -0.40
C ASN A 71 3.11 3.93 -1.25
N VAL A 72 1.89 3.51 -1.53
CA VAL A 72 1.55 2.31 -2.30
C VAL A 72 1.28 2.69 -3.75
N GLY A 73 1.81 1.90 -4.69
CA GLY A 73 1.57 2.06 -6.12
C GLY A 73 2.39 3.17 -6.80
N ILE A 74 3.44 3.67 -6.15
CA ILE A 74 4.40 4.56 -6.83
C ILE A 74 5.20 3.71 -7.82
N ASN A 75 4.95 3.93 -9.11
CA ASN A 75 5.49 3.22 -10.27
C ASN A 75 4.79 1.89 -10.64
N ASP A 76 3.73 1.51 -9.91
CA ASP A 76 2.89 0.37 -10.25
C ASP A 76 1.43 0.71 -9.88
N PRO A 77 0.53 0.87 -10.87
CA PRO A 77 -0.82 1.36 -10.60
C PRO A 77 -1.73 0.35 -9.90
N THR A 78 -1.31 -0.92 -9.78
CA THR A 78 -2.16 -1.99 -9.26
C THR A 78 -1.39 -2.86 -8.28
N GLU A 79 -1.70 -2.67 -7.00
CA GLU A 79 -1.15 -3.46 -5.90
C GLU A 79 -2.21 -4.38 -5.31
N THR A 80 -1.83 -5.58 -4.91
CA THR A 80 -2.72 -6.52 -4.23
C THR A 80 -2.00 -7.25 -3.11
N VAL A 81 -2.65 -7.42 -1.97
CA VAL A 81 -2.17 -8.30 -0.89
C VAL A 81 -3.32 -9.15 -0.34
N SER A 82 -2.97 -10.31 0.19
CA SER A 82 -3.90 -11.10 0.99
C SER A 82 -4.11 -10.44 2.36
N GLU A 83 -3.01 -10.02 2.98
CA GLU A 83 -3.01 -9.56 4.37
C GLU A 83 -1.94 -8.50 4.62
N ILE A 84 -2.27 -7.53 5.49
CA ILE A 84 -1.33 -6.60 6.10
C ILE A 84 -1.23 -6.93 7.59
N VAL A 85 -0.04 -7.30 8.05
CA VAL A 85 0.20 -7.71 9.44
C VAL A 85 1.09 -6.69 10.14
N PHE A 86 0.61 -6.10 11.22
CA PHE A 86 1.43 -5.31 12.14
C PHE A 86 1.78 -6.17 13.36
N ASN A 87 3.07 -6.47 13.53
CA ASN A 87 3.56 -7.28 14.64
C ASN A 87 3.45 -6.54 15.97
N PRO A 88 3.46 -7.26 17.12
CA PRO A 88 3.55 -6.65 18.44
C PRO A 88 4.69 -5.63 18.55
N GLY A 89 4.37 -4.43 19.00
CA GLY A 89 5.34 -3.32 19.12
C GLY A 89 5.78 -2.71 17.79
N ALA A 90 5.10 -2.99 16.68
CA ALA A 90 5.34 -2.28 15.43
C ALA A 90 5.15 -0.77 15.60
N SER A 91 5.93 0.02 14.85
CA SER A 91 5.80 1.48 14.85
C SER A 91 4.40 1.91 14.36
N PRO A 92 3.93 3.13 14.66
CA PRO A 92 2.70 3.66 14.05
C PRO A 92 2.96 4.01 12.58
N TYR A 93 2.41 3.22 11.67
CA TYR A 93 2.50 3.42 10.23
C TYR A 93 1.39 4.31 9.68
N THR A 94 1.72 4.98 8.59
CA THR A 94 0.78 5.65 7.69
C THR A 94 1.04 5.14 6.29
N ILE A 95 0.17 4.26 5.82
CA ILE A 95 0.20 3.67 4.49
C ILE A 95 -0.80 4.44 3.65
N THR A 96 -0.34 5.02 2.54
CA THR A 96 -1.16 5.88 1.70
C THR A 96 -1.13 5.37 0.27
N VAL A 97 -2.29 5.25 -0.38
CA VAL A 97 -2.38 5.26 -1.85
C VAL A 97 -2.37 6.74 -2.25
N PRO A 98 -1.26 7.26 -2.80
CA PRO A 98 -1.08 8.70 -3.01
C PRO A 98 -1.85 9.19 -4.24
N HIS A 99 -1.92 10.51 -4.38
CA HIS A 99 -2.29 11.12 -5.66
C HIS A 99 -1.07 11.15 -6.58
N VAL A 100 -1.20 10.50 -7.74
CA VAL A 100 -0.30 10.66 -8.88
C VAL A 100 -1.10 11.26 -10.04
N LEU A 101 -0.67 12.43 -10.53
CA LEU A 101 -1.38 13.13 -11.62
C LEU A 101 -1.58 12.21 -12.82
N ASP A 102 -2.78 12.25 -13.39
CA ASP A 102 -3.18 11.49 -14.58
C ASP A 102 -3.07 9.97 -14.45
N THR A 103 -2.97 9.44 -13.23
CA THR A 103 -2.87 8.00 -12.95
C THR A 103 -3.86 7.59 -11.87
N VAL A 104 -4.65 6.55 -12.15
CA VAL A 104 -5.51 5.90 -11.16
C VAL A 104 -4.70 4.81 -10.46
N LEU A 105 -4.74 4.78 -9.13
CA LEU A 105 -4.01 3.81 -8.32
C LEU A 105 -4.99 2.93 -7.55
N TYR A 106 -4.79 1.62 -7.64
CA TYR A 106 -5.59 0.62 -6.97
C TYR A 106 -4.75 -0.16 -5.97
N PHE A 107 -5.26 -0.31 -4.76
CA PHE A 107 -4.69 -1.22 -3.76
C PHE A 107 -5.77 -2.16 -3.23
N ALA A 108 -5.68 -3.44 -3.59
CA ALA A 108 -6.63 -4.45 -3.16
C ALA A 108 -6.11 -5.28 -1.99
N ILE A 109 -6.97 -5.52 -1.02
CA ILE A 109 -6.75 -6.37 0.15
C ILE A 109 -7.82 -7.46 0.11
N THR A 110 -7.43 -8.68 -0.26
CA THR A 110 -8.38 -9.70 -0.74
C THR A 110 -8.56 -10.90 0.18
N GLY A 111 -7.62 -11.12 1.10
CA GLY A 111 -7.57 -12.28 1.98
C GLY A 111 -8.07 -11.97 3.38
N ALA A 112 -7.23 -12.16 4.39
CA ALA A 112 -7.60 -11.90 5.80
C ALA A 112 -7.86 -10.41 6.08
N GLY A 113 -7.29 -9.50 5.30
CA GLY A 113 -7.42 -8.06 5.56
C GLY A 113 -6.25 -7.49 6.36
N ILE A 114 -6.55 -6.81 7.47
CA ILE A 114 -5.57 -6.15 8.34
C ILE A 114 -5.57 -6.81 9.72
N SER A 115 -4.41 -7.33 10.11
CA SER A 115 -4.14 -7.89 11.43
C SER A 115 -3.23 -6.95 12.22
N ASN A 116 -3.82 -6.04 12.99
CA ASN A 116 -3.05 -5.11 13.83
C ASN A 116 -2.83 -5.65 15.25
N ASN A 117 -1.63 -6.18 15.51
CA ASN A 117 -1.21 -6.64 16.83
C ASN A 117 -0.27 -5.65 17.53
N SER A 118 -0.08 -4.45 16.98
CA SER A 118 0.98 -3.52 17.40
C SER A 118 0.73 -2.85 18.76
N GLY A 119 -0.53 -2.73 19.19
CA GLY A 119 -0.95 -1.94 20.34
C GLY A 119 -1.02 -0.44 20.09
N THR A 120 -0.94 -0.01 18.82
CA THR A 120 -1.10 1.39 18.39
C THR A 120 -2.00 1.48 17.16
N ILE A 121 -2.60 2.65 16.94
CA ILE A 121 -3.44 2.88 15.75
C ILE A 121 -2.58 2.92 14.49
N GLN A 122 -2.95 2.12 13.50
CA GLN A 122 -2.33 2.09 12.18
C GLN A 122 -3.21 2.86 11.19
N ASN A 123 -2.61 3.69 10.35
CA ASN A 123 -3.34 4.52 9.39
C ASN A 123 -3.21 3.96 7.98
N LEU A 124 -4.34 3.75 7.31
CA LEU A 124 -4.40 3.39 5.91
C LEU A 124 -5.31 4.38 5.17
N GLY A 125 -4.80 5.03 4.13
CA GLY A 125 -5.51 6.12 3.47
C GLY A 125 -5.46 6.08 1.95
N ALA A 126 -6.59 6.34 1.32
CA ALA A 126 -6.70 6.73 -0.08
C ALA A 126 -6.68 8.26 -0.17
N ALA A 127 -5.73 8.85 -0.90
CA ALA A 127 -5.53 10.30 -0.92
C ALA A 127 -6.64 11.06 -1.67
N ASP A 128 -6.51 11.25 -2.98
CA ASP A 128 -7.52 11.82 -3.87
C ASP A 128 -7.27 11.30 -5.29
N TYR A 129 -8.05 11.76 -6.28
CA TYR A 129 -7.86 11.44 -7.71
C TYR A 129 -7.97 9.94 -8.04
N PHE A 130 -9.01 9.26 -7.54
CA PHE A 130 -9.19 7.81 -7.70
C PHE A 130 -8.02 6.97 -7.14
N ALA A 131 -7.26 7.48 -6.18
CA ALA A 131 -6.61 6.58 -5.23
C ALA A 131 -7.73 5.74 -4.59
N THR A 132 -7.73 4.43 -4.85
CA THR A 132 -8.78 3.53 -4.38
C THR A 132 -8.19 2.35 -3.64
N ILE A 133 -8.72 2.10 -2.45
CA ILE A 133 -8.41 0.92 -1.64
C ILE A 133 -9.63 0.01 -1.68
N PHE A 134 -9.42 -1.26 -1.99
CA PHE A 134 -10.47 -2.29 -1.97
C PHE A 134 -10.20 -3.27 -0.83
N PHE A 135 -11.24 -3.58 -0.06
CA PHE A 135 -11.35 -4.79 0.73
C PHE A 135 -12.34 -5.71 0.01
N THR A 136 -11.91 -6.91 -0.37
CA THR A 136 -12.74 -7.86 -1.15
C THR A 136 -12.75 -9.24 -0.53
N GLY A 137 -13.66 -10.11 -0.97
CA GLY A 137 -13.80 -11.45 -0.40
C GLY A 137 -14.22 -11.37 1.07
N GLU A 138 -13.42 -11.96 1.98
CA GLU A 138 -13.68 -11.96 3.43
C GLU A 138 -12.78 -10.97 4.20
N ALA A 139 -12.11 -10.03 3.49
CA ALA A 139 -11.13 -9.14 4.10
C ALA A 139 -11.72 -8.23 5.18
N SER A 140 -11.04 -8.15 6.32
CA SER A 140 -11.41 -7.26 7.43
C SER A 140 -10.46 -6.07 7.55
N ALA A 141 -10.97 -4.84 7.77
CA ALA A 141 -10.14 -3.70 8.16
C ALA A 141 -9.55 -3.83 9.60
N GLY A 142 -9.99 -4.85 10.34
CA GLY A 142 -9.48 -5.18 11.66
C GLY A 142 -9.91 -4.18 12.75
N SER A 143 -9.15 -4.17 13.83
CA SER A 143 -9.28 -3.25 14.97
C SER A 143 -8.03 -2.40 15.12
N ASP A 144 -8.12 -1.28 15.84
CA ASP A 144 -7.02 -0.33 16.00
C ASP A 144 -6.47 0.17 14.65
N THR A 145 -7.32 0.24 13.63
CA THR A 145 -7.01 0.76 12.31
C THR A 145 -7.85 2.01 12.06
N ALA A 146 -7.22 3.06 11.53
CA ALA A 146 -7.87 4.24 11.00
C ALA A 146 -7.81 4.19 9.46
N ILE A 147 -8.96 4.08 8.83
CA ILE A 147 -9.15 4.07 7.39
C ILE A 147 -9.62 5.45 6.94
N LEU A 148 -8.98 6.00 5.92
CA LEU A 148 -9.31 7.33 5.40
C LEU A 148 -9.56 7.27 3.88
N ALA A 149 -10.75 7.67 3.44
CA ALA A 149 -10.95 8.15 2.07
C ALA A 149 -10.85 9.67 2.06
N GLY A 150 -9.76 10.19 1.52
CA GLY A 150 -9.56 11.62 1.34
C GLY A 150 -10.22 12.16 0.07
N GLY A 151 -10.36 13.46 0.02
CA GLY A 151 -10.74 14.19 -1.18
C GLY A 151 -10.39 15.66 -1.00
N ARG A 152 -10.51 16.44 -2.08
CA ARG A 152 -10.38 17.90 -1.99
C ARG A 152 -11.74 18.54 -2.20
N ALA A 153 -11.93 19.66 -1.52
CA ALA A 153 -13.16 20.44 -1.58
C ALA A 153 -13.60 20.87 -2.99
N THR A 154 -12.68 21.05 -3.93
CA THR A 154 -13.00 21.51 -5.29
C THR A 154 -12.07 20.92 -6.34
N GLY A 155 -12.66 20.45 -7.44
CA GLY A 155 -11.97 20.25 -8.72
C GLY A 155 -11.12 18.98 -8.85
N THR A 156 -11.08 18.12 -7.84
CA THR A 156 -10.45 16.79 -7.93
C THR A 156 -11.46 15.71 -7.61
N LEU A 157 -11.27 14.54 -8.22
CA LEU A 157 -12.06 13.36 -7.91
C LEU A 157 -11.69 12.87 -6.49
N PRO A 158 -12.64 12.32 -5.74
CA PRO A 158 -12.37 11.82 -4.39
C PRO A 158 -11.45 10.59 -4.44
N GLY A 159 -10.73 10.36 -3.35
CA GLY A 159 -10.19 9.06 -3.01
C GLY A 159 -11.31 8.16 -2.50
N GLN A 160 -11.15 6.86 -2.66
CA GLN A 160 -12.19 5.88 -2.41
C GLN A 160 -11.68 4.75 -1.52
N VAL A 161 -12.53 4.28 -0.62
CA VAL A 161 -12.35 2.98 0.04
C VAL A 161 -13.62 2.18 -0.16
N GLU A 162 -13.48 0.97 -0.69
CA GLU A 162 -14.60 0.11 -1.01
C GLU A 162 -14.49 -1.23 -0.28
N PHE A 163 -15.57 -1.63 0.37
CA PHE A 163 -15.79 -2.97 0.90
C PHE A 163 -16.72 -3.70 -0.08
N LEU A 164 -16.25 -4.86 -0.57
CA LEU A 164 -16.90 -5.66 -1.59
C LEU A 164 -17.12 -7.08 -1.09
N ASP A 165 -18.05 -7.79 -1.73
CA ASP A 165 -18.39 -9.19 -1.44
C ASP A 165 -18.82 -9.39 0.01
N ASP A 166 -18.10 -10.14 0.83
CA ASP A 166 -18.38 -10.41 2.24
C ASP A 166 -17.39 -9.66 3.18
N ALA A 167 -16.70 -8.63 2.65
CA ALA A 167 -15.68 -7.88 3.39
C ALA A 167 -16.30 -7.07 4.54
N THR A 168 -15.47 -6.74 5.54
CA THR A 168 -15.93 -6.02 6.73
C THR A 168 -15.01 -4.87 7.15
N ALA A 169 -15.60 -3.76 7.61
CA ALA A 169 -14.84 -2.69 8.28
C ALA A 169 -14.43 -3.07 9.72
N GLY A 170 -14.83 -4.24 10.22
CA GLY A 170 -14.38 -4.80 11.49
C GLY A 170 -14.75 -3.93 12.69
N SER A 171 -13.75 -3.36 13.34
CA SER A 171 -13.90 -2.36 14.42
C SER A 171 -13.01 -1.15 14.17
N ALA A 172 -12.69 -0.89 12.90
CA ALA A 172 -11.88 0.25 12.49
C ALA A 172 -12.64 1.57 12.68
N THR A 173 -11.89 2.67 12.70
CA THR A 173 -12.48 3.99 12.43
C THR A 173 -12.35 4.26 10.94
N VAL A 174 -13.47 4.47 10.25
CA VAL A 174 -13.52 4.69 8.80
C VAL A 174 -14.05 6.09 8.53
N THR A 175 -13.21 6.93 7.95
CA THR A 175 -13.50 8.35 7.73
C THR A 175 -13.55 8.68 6.23
N ALA A 176 -14.67 9.20 5.78
CA ALA A 176 -14.81 9.91 4.52
C ALA A 176 -14.50 11.40 4.76
N ASN A 177 -13.31 11.85 4.37
CA ASN A 177 -12.89 13.26 4.46
C ASN A 177 -12.92 13.91 3.07
N HIS A 178 -14.12 14.27 2.62
CA HIS A 178 -14.43 14.61 1.22
C HIS A 178 -14.16 13.47 0.21
N GLY A 179 -13.81 12.28 0.71
CA GLY A 179 -13.71 11.06 -0.07
C GLY A 179 -15.02 10.27 -0.05
N VAL A 180 -14.98 9.07 -0.62
CA VAL A 180 -16.13 8.17 -0.68
C VAL A 180 -15.77 6.83 -0.02
N ILE A 181 -16.65 6.36 0.87
CA ILE A 181 -16.64 5.01 1.42
C ILE A 181 -17.84 4.27 0.84
N MET A 182 -17.63 3.11 0.22
CA MET A 182 -18.71 2.29 -0.32
C MET A 182 -18.69 0.89 0.29
N PHE A 183 -19.86 0.41 0.67
CA PHE A 183 -20.13 -0.98 0.99
C PHE A 183 -21.04 -1.55 -0.10
N ASN A 184 -20.61 -2.63 -0.76
CA ASN A 184 -21.32 -3.29 -1.85
C ASN A 184 -21.52 -4.78 -1.56
N ASN A 185 -22.36 -5.47 -2.33
CA ASN A 185 -22.71 -6.88 -2.16
C ASN A 185 -23.22 -7.20 -0.74
N HIS A 186 -22.59 -8.11 0.00
CA HIS A 186 -22.94 -8.53 1.37
C HIS A 186 -22.00 -7.94 2.44
N SER A 187 -21.18 -6.94 2.07
CA SER A 187 -20.19 -6.36 2.98
C SER A 187 -20.86 -5.67 4.18
N THR A 188 -20.11 -5.49 5.26
CA THR A 188 -20.66 -4.91 6.50
C THR A 188 -19.71 -3.92 7.18
N ALA A 189 -20.27 -2.84 7.72
CA ALA A 189 -19.56 -1.96 8.63
C ALA A 189 -19.17 -2.66 9.93
N ALA A 190 -19.93 -3.67 10.35
CA ALA A 190 -19.81 -4.31 11.65
C ALA A 190 -19.72 -3.25 12.78
N ASN A 191 -18.80 -3.44 13.73
CA ASN A 191 -18.62 -2.52 14.86
C ASN A 191 -17.75 -1.29 14.52
N ALA A 192 -17.56 -0.96 13.24
CA ALA A 192 -16.73 0.17 12.85
C ALA A 192 -17.38 1.50 13.25
N THR A 193 -16.53 2.50 13.55
CA THR A 193 -16.98 3.89 13.67
C THR A 193 -16.91 4.54 12.31
N LEU A 194 -18.06 4.95 11.76
CA LEU A 194 -18.16 5.58 10.45
C LEU A 194 -18.30 7.11 10.60
N ILE A 195 -17.43 7.86 9.91
CA ILE A 195 -17.38 9.33 10.01
C ILE A 195 -17.42 9.93 8.61
N ALA A 196 -18.46 10.71 8.32
CA ALA A 196 -18.53 11.54 7.12
C ALA A 196 -18.26 12.99 7.50
N GLU A 197 -17.09 13.52 7.13
CA GLU A 197 -16.71 14.90 7.44
C GLU A 197 -17.38 15.89 6.50
N ALA A 198 -17.84 17.01 7.04
CA ALA A 198 -18.41 18.08 6.22
C ALA A 198 -17.30 18.81 5.44
N GLY A 199 -17.60 19.20 4.19
CA GLY A 199 -16.67 20.01 3.40
C GLY A 199 -17.04 21.47 3.26
N PRO A 200 -16.07 22.30 2.84
CA PRO A 200 -16.22 23.76 2.87
C PRO A 200 -17.17 24.30 1.79
N THR A 201 -17.62 23.47 0.84
CA THR A 201 -18.36 23.90 -0.37
C THR A 201 -19.52 22.98 -0.77
N ASN A 202 -20.20 22.34 0.19
CA ASN A 202 -21.29 21.35 0.00
C ASN A 202 -20.87 19.97 -0.56
N VAL A 203 -19.57 19.71 -0.70
CA VAL A 203 -19.03 18.38 -0.99
C VAL A 203 -18.51 17.83 0.34
N GLY A 204 -19.30 17.03 1.04
CA GLY A 204 -18.86 16.32 2.24
C GLY A 204 -18.21 14.98 1.91
N GLY A 205 -17.74 14.27 2.93
CA GLY A 205 -17.50 12.84 2.81
C GLY A 205 -18.81 12.10 2.54
N GLU A 206 -18.73 11.07 1.72
CA GLU A 206 -19.85 10.21 1.38
C GLU A 206 -19.62 8.80 1.91
N ILE A 207 -20.64 8.22 2.54
CA ILE A 207 -20.66 6.83 2.99
C ILE A 207 -21.92 6.20 2.44
N GLU A 208 -21.76 5.16 1.63
CA GLU A 208 -22.88 4.53 0.92
C GLU A 208 -22.92 3.02 1.18
N PHE A 209 -24.12 2.52 1.45
CA PHE A 209 -24.44 1.09 1.51
C PHE A 209 -25.29 0.75 0.30
N ARG A 210 -24.81 -0.16 -0.53
CA ARG A 210 -25.47 -0.64 -1.75
C ARG A 210 -25.84 -2.12 -1.62
N GLU A 211 -26.81 -2.52 -2.43
CA GLU A 211 -27.24 -3.92 -2.56
C GLU A 211 -27.68 -4.53 -1.22
N ASN A 212 -26.99 -5.58 -0.73
CA ASN A 212 -27.33 -6.29 0.50
C ASN A 212 -26.36 -5.96 1.66
N SER A 213 -25.59 -4.87 1.54
CA SER A 213 -24.62 -4.50 2.57
C SER A 213 -25.29 -3.97 3.84
N MET A 214 -24.59 -4.08 4.97
CA MET A 214 -25.15 -3.77 6.30
C MET A 214 -24.29 -2.77 7.08
N GLY A 215 -24.92 -1.93 7.90
CA GLY A 215 -24.25 -0.91 8.70
C GLY A 215 -24.29 -1.13 10.22
N ASP A 216 -24.64 -2.34 10.67
CA ASP A 216 -25.02 -2.69 12.05
C ASP A 216 -23.90 -3.27 12.94
#